data_AF-A0A966AIT9-F1
#
_entry.id   AF-A0A966AIT9-F1
#
_cell.length_a   1.000
_cell.length_b   1.000
_cell.length_c   1.000
_cell.angle_alpha   90.00
_cell.angle_beta   90.00
_cell.angle_gamma   90.00
#
_symmetry.space_group_name_H-M   'P 1'
#
loop_
_entity.id
_entity.type
_entity.pdbx_description
1 polymer ?
#
loop_
_entity_poly.entity_id
_entity_poly.type
_entity_poly.pdbx_seq_one_letter_code
_entity_poly.pdbx_strand_id
1 'polypeptide(L)'
;MQTPLNTDVLVIGAGNAGFAAAHAAREQNLDVLMLECAPRDEAGGNTRFTAGAMRFAYRGVDDLVALMPDLTEDELARTDFGSYPED
;
A
#
# COMPACT_ATOMS: atom_id res chain seq x y z
N MET A 1 37.17 -2.71 -10.88
CA MET A 1 36.09 -3.60 -11.35
C MET A 1 34.93 -3.45 -10.38
N GLN A 2 33.69 -3.35 -10.88
CA GLN A 2 32.51 -3.21 -10.04
C GLN A 2 32.06 -4.61 -9.60
N THR A 3 31.86 -4.82 -8.30
CA THR A 3 31.41 -6.11 -7.76
C THR A 3 29.98 -6.41 -8.24
N PRO A 4 29.68 -7.62 -8.73
CA PRO A 4 28.31 -7.97 -9.10
C PRO A 4 27.40 -7.91 -7.86
N LEU A 5 26.23 -7.29 -8.03
CA LEU A 5 25.16 -7.35 -7.04
C LEU A 5 24.59 -8.78 -7.04
N ASN A 6 24.51 -9.39 -5.86
CA ASN A 6 23.93 -10.73 -5.69
C ASN A 6 22.62 -10.60 -4.90
N THR A 7 21.51 -11.02 -5.50
CA THR A 7 20.16 -11.01 -4.91
C THR A 7 19.32 -12.02 -5.66
N ASP A 8 18.30 -12.60 -5.01
CA ASP A 8 17.34 -13.48 -5.69
C ASP A 8 16.29 -12.68 -6.47
N VAL A 9 15.86 -11.53 -5.94
CA VAL A 9 14.86 -10.64 -6.55
C VAL A 9 15.36 -9.20 -6.57
N LEU A 10 15.35 -8.58 -7.75
CA LEU A 10 15.62 -7.16 -7.94
C LEU A 10 14.30 -6.42 -8.24
N VAL A 11 13.94 -5.46 -7.39
CA VAL A 11 12.78 -4.59 -7.56
C VAL A 11 13.24 -3.20 -7.98
N ILE A 12 12.72 -2.68 -9.09
CA ILE A 12 13.02 -1.32 -9.57
C ILE A 12 11.79 -0.43 -9.33
N GLY A 13 11.96 0.54 -8.44
CA GLY A 13 10.92 1.45 -7.95
C GLY A 13 10.45 1.08 -6.55
N ALA A 14 10.42 2.05 -5.64
CA ALA A 14 9.97 1.91 -4.26
C ALA A 14 8.58 2.54 -4.02
N GLY A 15 7.68 2.43 -5.00
CA GLY A 15 6.24 2.73 -4.82
C GLY A 15 5.48 1.55 -4.22
N ASN A 16 4.15 1.66 -4.06
CA ASN A 16 3.34 0.59 -3.46
C ASN A 16 3.54 -0.76 -4.15
N ALA A 17 3.53 -0.79 -5.49
CA ALA A 17 3.72 -2.02 -6.25
C ALA A 17 5.10 -2.65 -6.01
N GLY A 18 6.15 -1.82 -5.92
CA GLY A 18 7.51 -2.29 -5.62
C GLY A 18 7.60 -2.87 -4.20
N PHE A 19 7.04 -2.16 -3.22
CA PHE A 19 6.97 -2.65 -1.84
C PHE A 19 6.14 -3.93 -1.71
N ALA A 20 5.00 -4.03 -2.39
CA ALA A 20 4.18 -5.23 -2.40
C ALA A 20 4.93 -6.44 -2.98
N ALA A 21 5.63 -6.25 -4.11
CA ALA A 21 6.45 -7.30 -4.71
C ALA A 21 7.63 -7.70 -3.80
N ALA A 22 8.33 -6.71 -3.22
CA ALA A 22 9.41 -6.96 -2.28
C ALA A 22 8.92 -7.70 -1.03
N HIS A 23 7.79 -7.32 -0.47
CA HIS A 23 7.18 -7.96 0.69
C HIS A 23 6.84 -9.43 0.38
N ALA A 24 6.15 -9.70 -0.72
CA ALA A 24 5.80 -11.06 -1.14
C ALA A 24 7.05 -11.95 -1.35
N ALA A 25 8.12 -11.40 -1.92
CA ALA A 25 9.39 -12.13 -2.06
C ALA A 25 10.06 -12.42 -0.71
N ARG A 26 10.03 -11.47 0.23
CA ARG A 26 10.56 -11.65 1.58
C ARG A 26 9.76 -12.68 2.39
N GLU A 27 8.45 -12.80 2.19
CA GLU A 27 7.63 -13.87 2.80
C GLU A 27 8.07 -15.26 2.34
N GLN A 28 8.71 -15.37 1.18
CA GLN A 28 9.32 -16.60 0.68
C GLN A 28 10.79 -16.78 1.10
N ASN A 29 11.31 -15.94 2.01
CA ASN A 29 12.70 -15.93 2.48
C ASN A 29 13.76 -15.67 1.39
N LEU A 30 13.39 -15.01 0.29
CA LEU A 30 14.31 -14.65 -0.78
C LEU A 30 15.07 -13.36 -0.47
N ASP A 31 16.31 -13.23 -0.92
CA ASP A 31 17.06 -11.98 -0.82
C ASP A 31 16.59 -10.96 -1.87
N VAL A 32 16.17 -9.79 -1.37
CA VAL A 32 15.56 -8.73 -2.18
C VAL A 32 16.42 -7.48 -2.15
N LEU A 33 16.79 -6.99 -3.33
CA LEU A 33 17.36 -5.66 -3.54
C LEU A 33 16.29 -4.77 -4.19
N MET A 34 15.95 -3.66 -3.54
CA MET A 34 15.03 -2.68 -4.09
C MET A 34 15.76 -1.37 -4.37
N LEU A 35 15.59 -0.84 -5.57
CA LEU A 35 16.22 0.41 -6.02
C LEU A 35 15.16 1.47 -6.27
N GLU A 36 15.45 2.71 -5.87
CA GLU A 36 14.63 3.89 -6.13
C GLU A 36 15.50 4.96 -6.77
N CYS A 37 14.95 5.62 -7.78
CA CYS A 37 15.62 6.72 -8.50
C CYS A 37 15.46 8.03 -7.72
N ALA A 38 14.31 8.22 -7.08
CA ALA A 38 14.05 9.40 -6.27
C ALA A 38 15.01 9.50 -5.07
N PRO A 39 15.38 10.72 -4.65
CA PRO A 39 16.01 10.98 -3.36
C PRO A 39 15.24 10.33 -2.21
N ARG A 40 15.93 10.02 -1.11
CA ARG A 40 15.34 9.28 0.02
C ARG A 40 14.13 9.98 0.64
N ASP A 41 14.14 11.31 0.67
CA ASP A 41 13.05 12.17 1.13
C ASP A 41 11.83 12.18 0.18
N GLU A 42 12.04 11.86 -1.08
CA GLU A 42 11.01 11.78 -2.13
C GLU A 42 10.60 10.33 -2.49
N ALA A 43 11.23 9.33 -1.88
CA ALA A 43 10.95 7.92 -2.13
C ALA A 43 9.49 7.55 -1.81
N GLY A 44 8.94 6.59 -2.57
CA GLY A 44 7.54 6.16 -2.46
C GLY A 44 6.74 6.25 -3.77
N GLY A 45 7.36 6.77 -4.84
CA GLY A 45 6.69 7.02 -6.12
C GLY A 45 5.41 7.84 -5.96
N ASN A 46 4.47 7.69 -6.90
CA ASN A 46 3.18 8.38 -6.82
C ASN A 46 2.34 7.95 -5.61
N THR A 47 2.55 6.73 -5.07
CA THR A 47 1.85 6.23 -3.88
C THR A 47 2.01 7.19 -2.70
N ARG A 48 3.20 7.77 -2.50
CA ARG A 48 3.46 8.76 -1.45
C ARG A 48 2.45 9.91 -1.45
N PHE A 49 1.94 10.29 -2.62
CA PHE A 49 1.07 11.43 -2.83
C PHE A 49 -0.43 11.07 -2.91
N THR A 50 -0.80 9.80 -2.68
CA THR A 50 -2.20 9.33 -2.75
C THR A 50 -3.04 9.71 -1.52
N ALA A 51 -2.46 10.45 -0.56
CA ALA A 51 -3.09 10.80 0.72
C ALA A 51 -3.62 9.58 1.51
N GLY A 52 -3.04 8.40 1.30
CA GLY A 52 -3.47 7.16 1.94
C GLY A 52 -4.82 6.62 1.42
N ALA A 53 -5.38 7.20 0.36
CA ALA A 53 -6.64 6.73 -0.20
C ALA A 53 -6.45 5.40 -0.95
N MET A 54 -7.08 4.34 -0.47
CA MET A 54 -7.21 3.07 -1.19
C MET A 54 -8.67 2.67 -1.29
N ARG A 55 -9.02 1.99 -2.39
CA ARG A 55 -10.34 1.36 -2.53
C ARG A 55 -10.23 -0.08 -2.04
N PHE A 56 -11.24 -0.52 -1.31
CA PHE A 56 -11.44 -1.90 -0.90
C PHE A 56 -12.93 -2.21 -0.92
N ALA A 57 -13.30 -3.48 -0.94
CA ALA A 57 -14.69 -3.87 -0.98
C ALA A 57 -15.35 -3.82 0.40
N TYR A 58 -16.57 -3.29 0.48
CA TYR A 58 -17.40 -3.22 1.68
C TYR A 58 -18.88 -3.24 1.30
N ARG A 59 -19.69 -3.91 2.12
CA ARG A 59 -21.14 -4.07 1.87
C ARG A 59 -21.95 -2.90 2.41
N GLY A 60 -21.43 -2.21 3.42
CA GLY A 60 -22.08 -1.05 4.02
C GLY A 60 -21.26 -0.47 5.17
N VAL A 61 -21.87 0.48 5.88
CA VAL A 61 -21.21 1.26 6.94
C VAL A 61 -20.70 0.41 8.10
N ASP A 62 -21.35 -0.72 8.39
CA ASP A 62 -20.93 -1.63 9.48
C ASP A 62 -19.52 -2.21 9.24
N ASP A 63 -19.18 -2.53 7.98
CA ASP A 63 -17.83 -2.99 7.61
C ASP A 63 -16.80 -1.87 7.81
N LEU A 64 -17.20 -0.62 7.59
CA LEU A 64 -16.33 0.54 7.77
C LEU A 64 -16.09 0.84 9.26
N VAL A 65 -17.12 0.73 10.10
CA VAL A 65 -17.00 0.90 11.56
C VAL A 65 -16.08 -0.17 12.17
N ALA A 66 -16.11 -1.40 11.65
CA ALA A 66 -15.20 -2.45 12.10
C ALA A 66 -13.72 -2.14 11.81
N LEU A 67 -13.45 -1.42 10.70
CA LEU A 67 -12.10 -1.02 10.28
C LEU A 67 -11.64 0.31 10.90
N MET A 68 -12.58 1.22 11.15
CA MET A 68 -12.36 2.58 11.66
C MET A 68 -13.24 2.78 12.92
N PRO A 69 -12.85 2.19 14.07
CA PRO A 69 -13.65 2.23 15.30
C PRO A 69 -13.75 3.64 15.91
N ASP A 70 -13.02 4.60 15.37
CA ASP A 70 -13.00 6.01 15.73
C ASP A 70 -14.01 6.87 14.94
N LEU A 71 -14.76 6.29 14.00
CA LEU A 71 -15.89 6.93 13.35
C LEU A 71 -16.93 7.40 14.38
N THR A 72 -17.18 8.71 14.40
CA THR A 72 -18.13 9.31 15.34
C THR A 72 -19.58 9.12 14.88
N GLU A 73 -20.52 9.16 15.82
CA GLU A 73 -21.96 9.13 15.52
C GLU A 73 -22.37 10.27 14.55
N ASP A 74 -21.76 11.45 14.70
CA ASP A 74 -22.01 12.60 13.83
C ASP A 74 -21.51 12.37 12.39
N GLU A 75 -20.36 11.73 12.20
CA GLU A 75 -19.82 11.39 10.88
C GLU A 75 -20.67 10.33 10.19
N LEU A 76 -21.12 9.32 10.95
CA LEU A 76 -22.05 8.28 10.49
C LEU A 76 -23.39 8.87 10.06
N ALA A 77 -23.91 9.84 10.81
CA ALA A 77 -25.20 10.46 10.53
C ALA A 77 -25.17 11.42 9.31
N ARG A 78 -24.01 12.00 8.99
CA ARG A 78 -23.88 13.06 7.97
C ARG A 78 -23.24 12.63 6.66
N THR A 79 -22.75 11.39 6.59
CA THR A 79 -22.03 10.88 5.42
C THR A 79 -22.78 9.70 4.83
N ASP A 80 -23.08 9.77 3.54
CA ASP A 80 -23.49 8.59 2.78
C ASP A 80 -22.24 7.87 2.30
N PHE A 81 -21.91 6.77 2.97
CA PHE A 81 -20.77 5.93 2.62
C PHE A 81 -21.08 5.01 1.42
N GLY A 82 -22.35 4.84 1.06
CA GLY A 82 -22.76 3.92 0.02
C GLY A 82 -22.36 2.46 0.29
N SER A 83 -22.05 1.74 -0.78
CA SER A 83 -21.51 0.37 -0.75
C SER A 83 -20.58 0.17 -1.94
N TYR A 84 -19.60 -0.70 -1.77
CA TYR A 84 -18.68 -1.10 -2.83
C TYR A 84 -18.43 -2.62 -2.73
N PRO A 85 -19.40 -3.46 -3.10
CA PRO A 85 -19.23 -4.91 -3.00
C PRO A 85 -18.15 -5.43 -3.97
N GLU A 86 -17.74 -6.69 -3.79
CA GLU A 86 -16.68 -7.35 -4.57
C GLU A 86 -17.05 -7.64 -6.05
N ASP A 87 -18.29 -7.34 -6.46
CA ASP A 87 -19.04 -7.92 -7.60
C ASP A 87 -19.33 -9.43 -7.49
#